data_AF-A0A2P8QPC9-F1
#
_entry.id   AF-A0A2P8QPC9-F1
#
_cell.length_a   1.000
_cell.length_b   1.000
_cell.length_c   1.000
_cell.angle_alpha   90.00
_cell.angle_beta   90.00
_cell.angle_gamma   90.00
#
_symmetry.space_group_name_H-M   'P 1'
#
loop_
_entity.id
_entity.type
_entity.pdbx_description
1 polymer ?
#
loop_
_entity_poly.entity_id
_entity_poly.type
_entity_poly.pdbx_seq_one_letter_code
_entity_poly.pdbx_strand_id
1 'polypeptide(L)'
;MNKPKSKKRIENLLRKALLQNGKMEYGLYEYELEEHIDYWYKGLKADRDEFVFVVTENRGHVAMLLITDKKNIYINEAARERLAEFWHKSYNINLERLIPMMAEELANDILSVNGVKTVSNH
;
A
#
# COMPACT_ATOMS: atom_id res chain seq x y z
N MET A 1 -12.87 23.84 -6.09
CA MET A 1 -13.15 22.63 -5.29
C MET A 1 -12.89 21.42 -6.16
N ASN A 2 -11.96 20.54 -5.77
CA ASN A 2 -11.79 19.25 -6.46
C ASN A 2 -13.05 18.40 -6.20
N LYS A 3 -13.54 17.70 -7.23
CA LYS A 3 -14.67 16.77 -7.05
C LYS A 3 -14.23 15.64 -6.11
N PRO A 4 -15.08 15.22 -5.15
CA PRO A 4 -14.75 14.10 -4.28
C PRO A 4 -14.47 12.85 -5.14
N LYS A 5 -13.37 12.16 -4.85
CA LYS A 5 -13.02 10.92 -5.55
C LYS A 5 -14.05 9.86 -5.20
N SER A 6 -14.40 9.02 -6.18
CA SER A 6 -15.35 7.93 -5.95
C SER A 6 -14.65 6.75 -5.29
N LYS A 7 -14.99 6.45 -4.02
CA LYS A 7 -14.51 5.26 -3.29
C LYS A 7 -14.61 3.98 -4.14
N LYS A 8 -15.79 3.73 -4.74
CA LYS A 8 -16.02 2.55 -5.61
C LYS A 8 -15.07 2.50 -6.82
N ARG A 9 -14.74 3.65 -7.41
CA ARG A 9 -13.75 3.71 -8.50
C ARG A 9 -12.37 3.35 -7.99
N ILE A 10 -11.95 3.89 -6.84
CA ILE A 10 -10.66 3.60 -6.22
C ILE A 10 -10.57 2.12 -5.85
N GLU A 11 -11.59 1.54 -5.20
CA GLU A 11 -11.61 0.10 -4.89
C GLU A 11 -11.35 -0.77 -6.12
N ASN A 12 -11.98 -0.45 -7.25
CA ASN A 12 -11.76 -1.18 -8.50
C ASN A 12 -10.33 -1.02 -9.04
N LEU A 13 -9.74 0.17 -8.91
CA LEU A 13 -8.34 0.41 -9.29
C LEU A 13 -7.38 -0.38 -8.40
N LEU A 14 -7.60 -0.35 -7.08
CA LEU A 14 -6.79 -1.11 -6.13
C LEU A 14 -6.91 -2.62 -6.35
N ARG A 15 -8.11 -3.14 -6.62
CA ARG A 15 -8.29 -4.56 -6.98
C ARG A 15 -7.51 -4.92 -8.24
N LYS A 16 -7.56 -4.08 -9.27
CA LYS A 16 -6.78 -4.31 -10.49
C LYS A 16 -5.28 -4.34 -10.21
N ALA A 17 -4.77 -3.32 -9.52
CA ALA A 17 -3.35 -3.19 -9.22
C ALA A 17 -2.84 -4.31 -8.30
N LEU A 18 -3.56 -4.61 -7.21
CA LEU A 18 -3.04 -5.46 -6.13
C LEU A 18 -3.45 -6.94 -6.30
N LEU A 19 -4.63 -7.23 -6.85
CA LEU A 19 -5.13 -8.62 -6.97
C LEU A 19 -5.08 -9.19 -8.38
N GLN A 20 -4.99 -8.34 -9.41
CA GLN A 20 -5.08 -8.76 -10.82
C GLN A 20 -3.81 -8.43 -11.62
N ASN A 21 -2.69 -8.24 -10.93
CA ASN A 21 -1.38 -7.91 -11.52
C ASN A 21 -1.39 -6.65 -12.41
N GLY A 22 -2.28 -5.69 -12.12
CA GLY A 22 -2.33 -4.42 -12.83
C GLY A 22 -1.04 -3.61 -12.65
N LYS A 23 -0.65 -2.87 -13.68
CA LYS A 23 0.54 -2.01 -13.63
C LYS A 23 0.33 -0.83 -12.68
N MET A 24 1.37 -0.51 -11.93
CA MET A 24 1.45 0.67 -11.08
C MET A 24 2.39 1.71 -11.71
N GLU A 25 2.19 2.98 -11.33
CA GLU A 25 2.85 4.12 -11.96
C GLU A 25 4.06 4.55 -11.13
N TYR A 26 5.26 4.51 -11.72
CA TYR A 26 6.49 4.88 -11.01
C TYR A 26 6.55 6.39 -10.73
N GLY A 27 6.13 7.23 -11.68
CA GLY A 27 6.11 8.68 -11.48
C GLY A 27 5.15 9.11 -10.35
N LEU A 28 4.14 8.30 -10.03
CA LEU A 28 3.26 8.56 -8.88
C LEU A 28 3.95 8.21 -7.55
N TYR A 29 4.80 7.19 -7.53
CA TYR A 29 5.65 6.90 -6.37
C TYR A 29 6.62 8.07 -6.09
N GLU A 30 7.33 8.56 -7.12
CA GLU A 30 8.26 9.69 -6.98
C GLU A 30 7.51 10.94 -6.47
N TYR A 31 6.30 11.16 -6.98
CA TYR A 31 5.51 12.34 -6.63
C TYR A 31 4.90 12.32 -5.23
N GLU A 32 4.42 11.17 -4.72
CA GLU A 32 3.64 11.12 -3.46
C GLU A 32 4.28 10.33 -2.32
N LEU A 33 5.25 9.47 -2.59
CA LEU A 33 5.72 8.49 -1.60
C LEU A 33 7.20 8.63 -1.24
N GLU A 34 8.06 9.03 -2.18
CA GLU A 34 9.51 9.01 -2.01
C GLU A 34 9.99 9.87 -0.83
N GLU A 35 9.48 11.08 -0.68
CA GLU A 35 9.90 12.02 0.37
C GLU A 35 9.50 11.60 1.80
N HIS A 36 8.59 10.63 1.94
CA HIS A 36 8.04 10.21 3.23
C HIS A 36 8.64 8.90 3.77
N ILE A 37 9.58 8.28 3.04
CA ILE A 37 10.19 6.99 3.40
C ILE A 37 10.77 6.99 4.81
N ASP A 38 11.53 8.03 5.16
CA ASP A 38 12.16 8.12 6.48
C ASP A 38 11.15 8.31 7.62
N TYR A 39 10.02 8.98 7.35
CA TYR A 39 8.94 9.14 8.31
C TYR A 39 8.27 7.79 8.61
N TRP A 40 7.88 7.05 7.57
CA TRP A 40 7.26 5.74 7.74
C TRP A 40 8.21 4.70 8.32
N TYR A 41 9.50 4.75 7.97
CA TYR A 41 10.49 3.87 8.59
C TYR A 41 10.62 4.12 10.10
N LYS A 42 10.62 5.38 10.54
CA LYS A 42 10.63 5.72 11.98
C LYS A 42 9.37 5.18 12.68
N GLY A 43 8.19 5.34 12.08
CA GLY A 43 6.93 4.79 12.60
C GLY A 43 6.99 3.27 12.75
N LEU A 44 7.40 2.56 11.70
CA LEU A 44 7.61 1.11 11.72
C LEU A 44 8.49 0.67 12.89
N LYS A 45 9.61 1.38 13.15
CA LYS A 45 10.52 1.04 14.25
C LYS A 45 9.89 1.29 15.62
N ALA A 46 9.13 2.37 15.76
CA ALA A 46 8.43 2.70 17.00
C ALA A 46 7.35 1.65 17.33
N ASP A 47 6.58 1.26 16.32
CA ASP A 47 5.46 0.32 16.47
C ASP A 47 5.92 -1.15 16.52
N ARG A 48 7.19 -1.42 16.18
CA ARG A 48 7.78 -2.76 16.06
C ARG A 48 7.04 -3.61 15.03
N ASP A 49 6.70 -2.99 13.91
CA ASP A 49 6.16 -3.68 12.75
C ASP A 49 7.28 -4.38 11.98
N GLU A 50 6.96 -5.48 11.32
CA GLU A 50 7.90 -6.21 10.45
C GLU A 50 8.10 -5.48 9.12
N PHE A 51 7.01 -4.93 8.59
CA PHE A 51 7.01 -4.08 7.43
C PHE A 51 5.82 -3.10 7.47
N VAL A 52 5.96 -2.02 6.71
CA VAL A 52 4.90 -1.07 6.41
C VAL A 52 4.75 -1.03 4.91
N PHE A 53 3.51 -0.99 4.41
CA PHE A 53 3.26 -0.69 3.02
C PHE A 53 2.29 0.47 2.87
N VAL A 54 2.51 1.27 1.85
CA VAL A 54 1.73 2.46 1.54
C VAL A 54 1.19 2.32 0.14
N VAL A 55 -0.10 2.63 -0.04
CA VAL A 55 -0.77 2.63 -1.33
C VAL A 55 -1.38 4.00 -1.57
N THR A 56 -1.23 4.50 -2.79
CA THR A 56 -1.87 5.74 -3.22
C THR A 56 -2.58 5.61 -4.57
N GLU A 57 -3.54 6.50 -4.80
CA GLU A 57 -4.26 6.65 -6.06
C GLU A 57 -4.40 8.13 -6.43
N ASN A 58 -3.99 8.45 -7.66
CA ASN A 58 -4.19 9.78 -8.22
C ASN A 58 -4.54 9.69 -9.70
N ARG A 59 -5.67 10.30 -10.07
CA ARG A 59 -6.17 10.42 -11.47
C ARG A 59 -6.32 9.09 -12.22
N GLY A 60 -6.46 7.97 -11.51
CA GLY A 60 -6.59 6.63 -12.07
C GLY A 60 -5.30 5.81 -12.03
N HIS A 61 -4.19 6.40 -11.60
CA HIS A 61 -2.91 5.72 -11.42
C HIS A 61 -2.78 5.26 -9.97
N VAL A 62 -2.13 4.11 -9.77
CA VAL A 62 -1.87 3.54 -8.44
C VAL A 62 -0.37 3.40 -8.27
N ALA A 63 0.13 3.69 -7.08
CA ALA A 63 1.50 3.40 -6.69
C ALA A 63 1.53 2.71 -5.32
N MET A 64 2.57 1.91 -5.11
CA MET A 64 2.77 1.18 -3.86
C MET A 64 4.23 1.28 -3.42
N LEU A 65 4.43 1.40 -2.12
CA LEU A 65 5.73 1.34 -1.45
C LEU A 65 5.65 0.29 -0.35
N LEU A 66 6.71 -0.48 -0.16
CA LEU A 66 6.88 -1.34 1.00
C LEU A 66 8.26 -1.11 1.61
N ILE A 67 8.31 -0.92 2.93
CA ILE A 67 9.53 -0.73 3.71
C ILE A 67 9.60 -1.82 4.78
N THR A 68 10.72 -2.53 4.88
CA THR A 68 10.93 -3.53 5.94
C THR A 68 11.64 -2.94 7.16
N ASP A 69 11.66 -3.67 8.27
CA ASP A 69 12.40 -3.36 9.49
C ASP A 69 13.92 -3.10 9.30
N LYS A 70 14.50 -3.77 8.31
CA LYS A 70 15.89 -3.58 7.83
C LYS A 70 16.08 -2.42 6.86
N LYS A 71 15.05 -1.60 6.65
CA LYS A 71 15.02 -0.48 5.69
C LYS A 71 15.21 -0.92 4.23
N ASN A 72 14.85 -2.16 3.89
CA ASN A 72 14.75 -2.54 2.48
C ASN A 72 13.50 -1.87 1.90
N ILE A 73 13.63 -1.31 0.69
CA ILE A 73 12.58 -0.55 0.03
C ILE A 73 12.20 -1.28 -1.25
N TYR A 74 10.91 -1.51 -1.43
CA TYR A 74 10.33 -2.11 -2.62
C TYR A 74 9.26 -1.18 -3.17
N ILE A 75 9.20 -1.05 -4.49
CA ILE A 75 8.34 -0.09 -5.17
C ILE A 75 7.44 -0.85 -6.15
N ASN A 76 6.17 -0.46 -6.21
CA ASN A 76 5.17 -0.93 -7.16
C ASN A 76 5.11 -2.47 -7.23
N GLU A 77 5.37 -3.05 -8.40
CA GLU A 77 5.27 -4.50 -8.61
C GLU A 77 6.18 -5.27 -7.66
N ALA A 78 7.40 -4.78 -7.38
CA ALA A 78 8.30 -5.41 -6.42
C ALA A 78 7.74 -5.34 -4.98
N ALA A 79 7.05 -4.25 -4.62
CA ALA A 79 6.36 -4.13 -3.34
C ALA A 79 5.21 -5.13 -3.22
N ARG A 80 4.42 -5.26 -4.29
CA ARG A 80 3.31 -6.21 -4.38
C ARG A 80 3.79 -7.66 -4.28
N GLU A 81 4.84 -8.01 -5.02
CA GLU A 81 5.47 -9.33 -4.97
C GLU A 81 5.98 -9.64 -3.57
N ARG A 82 6.67 -8.68 -2.94
CA ARG A 82 7.17 -8.87 -1.59
C ARG A 82 6.06 -9.02 -0.55
N LEU A 83 4.97 -8.27 -0.69
CA LEU A 83 3.80 -8.40 0.17
C LEU A 83 3.13 -9.78 0.01
N ALA A 84 3.04 -10.28 -1.23
CA ALA A 84 2.53 -11.62 -1.52
C ALA A 84 3.42 -12.72 -0.93
N GLU A 85 4.74 -12.55 -0.96
CA GLU A 85 5.67 -13.44 -0.27
C GLU A 85 5.46 -13.44 1.24
N PHE A 86 5.32 -12.27 1.88
CA PHE A 86 5.14 -12.19 3.34
C PHE A 86 3.81 -12.78 3.82
N TRP A 87 2.72 -12.55 3.08
CA TRP A 87 1.40 -13.05 3.46
C TRP A 87 1.08 -14.45 2.93
N HIS A 88 1.86 -14.96 1.96
CA HIS A 88 1.66 -16.27 1.34
C HIS A 88 0.17 -16.50 0.96
N LYS A 89 -0.46 -17.53 1.54
CA LYS A 89 -1.85 -17.93 1.27
C LYS A 89 -2.87 -16.89 1.73
N SER A 90 -2.49 -15.99 2.64
CA SER A 90 -3.36 -14.96 3.20
C SER A 90 -3.41 -13.68 2.35
N TYR A 91 -2.57 -13.56 1.32
CA TYR A 91 -2.43 -12.34 0.52
C TYR A 91 -3.77 -11.83 -0.03
N ASN A 92 -4.50 -12.69 -0.76
CA ASN A 92 -5.78 -12.31 -1.36
C ASN A 92 -6.82 -11.93 -0.30
N ILE A 93 -6.97 -12.75 0.75
CA ILE A 93 -7.98 -12.52 1.80
C ILE A 93 -7.67 -11.23 2.58
N ASN A 94 -6.40 -10.96 2.87
CA ASN A 94 -5.98 -9.74 3.56
C ASN A 94 -6.29 -8.50 2.70
N LEU A 95 -5.92 -8.52 1.41
CA LEU A 95 -6.21 -7.40 0.51
C LEU A 95 -7.70 -7.19 0.26
N GLU A 96 -8.49 -8.26 0.13
CA GLU A 96 -9.95 -8.13 -0.02
C GLU A 96 -10.59 -7.41 1.18
N ARG A 97 -10.03 -7.60 2.38
CA ARG A 97 -10.47 -6.92 3.60
C ARG A 97 -9.94 -5.49 3.70
N LEU A 98 -8.70 -5.25 3.29
CA LEU A 98 -8.06 -3.93 3.41
C LEU A 98 -8.50 -2.95 2.32
N ILE A 99 -8.71 -3.41 1.08
CA ILE A 99 -9.04 -2.53 -0.07
C ILE A 99 -10.20 -1.56 0.20
N PRO A 100 -11.33 -1.97 0.80
CA PRO A 100 -12.41 -1.04 1.13
C PRO A 100 -12.00 0.10 2.06
N MET A 101 -11.12 -0.17 3.02
CA MET A 101 -10.56 0.82 3.94
C MET A 101 -9.57 1.73 3.21
N MET A 102 -8.63 1.14 2.45
CA MET A 102 -7.66 1.90 1.66
C MET A 102 -8.34 2.86 0.69
N ALA A 103 -9.40 2.40 0.02
CA ALA A 103 -10.15 3.24 -0.91
C ALA A 103 -10.94 4.36 -0.23
N GLU A 104 -11.34 4.17 1.03
CA GLU A 104 -11.99 5.21 1.83
C GLU A 104 -11.00 6.29 2.27
N GLU A 105 -9.80 5.91 2.71
CA GLU A 105 -8.71 6.85 3.00
C GLU A 105 -8.36 7.67 1.77
N LEU A 106 -8.13 7.01 0.63
CA LEU A 106 -7.76 7.67 -0.61
C LEU A 106 -8.88 8.55 -1.19
N ALA A 107 -10.14 8.20 -0.95
CA ALA A 107 -11.28 9.04 -1.34
C ALA A 107 -11.34 10.36 -0.54
N ASN A 108 -10.74 10.37 0.65
CA ASN A 108 -10.61 11.52 1.54
C ASN A 108 -9.22 12.20 1.43
N ASP A 109 -8.46 11.90 0.37
CA ASP A 109 -7.10 12.43 0.13
C ASP A 109 -6.11 12.10 1.26
N ILE A 110 -6.29 10.95 1.92
CA ILE A 110 -5.39 10.39 2.94
C ILE A 110 -4.62 9.23 2.31
N LEU A 111 -3.28 9.22 2.44
CA LEU A 111 -2.45 8.08 2.03
C LEU A 111 -2.80 6.84 2.86
N SER A 112 -2.97 5.69 2.19
CA SER A 112 -3.27 4.44 2.90
C SER A 112 -1.98 3.80 3.41
N VAL A 113 -1.70 3.95 4.70
CA VAL A 113 -0.48 3.46 5.36
C VAL A 113 -0.83 2.27 6.25
N ASN A 114 -0.21 1.12 6.01
CA ASN A 114 -0.56 -0.13 6.67
C ASN A 114 0.69 -0.77 7.31
N GLY A 115 0.78 -0.70 8.64
CA GLY A 115 1.78 -1.40 9.45
C GLY A 115 1.38 -2.85 9.72
N VAL A 116 2.31 -3.79 9.61
CA VAL A 116 2.02 -5.22 9.72
C VAL A 116 2.95 -5.91 10.72
N LYS A 117 2.34 -6.64 11.65
CA LYS A 117 2.98 -7.63 12.52
C LYS A 117 2.47 -9.00 12.15
N THR A 118 3.36 -9.96 11.92
CA THR A 118 2.92 -11.35 11.80
C THR A 118 2.79 -11.93 13.21
N VAL A 119 1.59 -12.39 13.54
CA VAL A 119 1.43 -13.28 14.68
C VAL A 119 1.97 -14.63 14.27
N SER A 120 3.17 -14.94 14.74
CA SER A 120 3.67 -16.31 14.71
C SER A 120 2.76 -17.15 15.61
N ASN A 121 1.81 -17.89 15.03
CA ASN A 121 1.17 -18.98 15.76
C ASN A 121 2.26 -20.05 15.98
N HIS A 122 2.76 -20.14 17.21
CA HIS A 122 3.48 -21.29 17.72
C HIS A 122 2.48 -22.33 18.25
#